data_AF-A0A3D0QFW4-F1
#
_entry.id   AF-A0A3D0QFW4-F1
#
_cell.length_a   1.000
_cell.length_b   1.000
_cell.length_c   1.000
_cell.angle_alpha   90.00
_cell.angle_beta   90.00
_cell.angle_gamma   90.00
#
_symmetry.space_group_name_H-M   'P 1'
#
loop_
_entity.id
_entity.type
_entity.pdbx_description
1 polymer ?
#
loop_
_entity_poly.entity_id
_entity_poly.type
_entity_poly.pdbx_seq_one_letter_code
_entity_poly.pdbx_strand_id
1 'polypeptide(L)'
;ADADVVLVAAYIKIVLSSGTVALPPAQAAFLQGLSATNRRVALVSFGNPYIGASAPAIPAYICAYDNAKALQEATAEALYGKTSFKGKLPVTVSEKMKFGVGLAK
;
A
#
# COMPACT_ATOMS: atom_id res chain seq x y z
N ALA A 1 5.48 1.95 22.02
CA ALA A 1 4.20 1.35 21.60
C ALA A 1 4.47 -0.08 21.19
N ASP A 2 3.89 -1.05 21.89
CA ASP A 2 4.14 -2.48 21.65
C ASP A 2 3.03 -3.04 20.75
N ALA A 3 3.33 -3.26 19.46
CA ALA A 3 2.37 -3.73 18.48
C ALA A 3 2.97 -4.83 17.61
N ASP A 4 2.33 -6.00 17.53
CA ASP A 4 2.85 -7.15 16.77
C ASP A 4 2.81 -6.93 15.25
N VAL A 5 1.86 -6.10 14.81
CA VAL A 5 1.62 -5.75 13.40
C VAL A 5 1.45 -4.25 13.27
N VAL A 6 2.05 -3.68 12.24
CA VAL A 6 1.92 -2.26 11.88
C VAL A 6 1.27 -2.15 10.51
N LEU A 7 0.09 -1.53 10.49
CA LEU A 7 -0.63 -1.18 9.25
C LEU A 7 -0.43 0.30 8.96
N VAL A 8 0.19 0.60 7.82
CA VAL A 8 0.37 1.97 7.34
C VAL A 8 -0.70 2.25 6.29
N ALA A 9 -1.69 3.08 6.63
CA ALA A 9 -2.71 3.55 5.71
C ALA A 9 -2.23 4.84 5.03
N ALA A 10 -1.96 4.78 3.73
CA ALA A 10 -1.50 5.91 2.93
C ALA A 10 -2.65 6.52 2.12
N TYR A 11 -2.95 7.79 2.42
CA TYR A 11 -3.99 8.58 1.75
C TYR A 11 -3.36 9.59 0.80
N ILE A 12 -2.73 9.09 -0.26
CA ILE A 12 -2.03 9.94 -1.24
C ILE A 12 -2.92 10.08 -2.46
N LYS A 13 -3.50 11.27 -2.64
CA LYS A 13 -4.21 11.63 -3.88
C LYS A 13 -3.20 11.96 -4.97
N ILE A 14 -3.47 11.52 -6.19
CA ILE A 14 -2.73 11.96 -7.37
C ILE A 14 -3.08 13.43 -7.56
N VAL A 15 -2.10 14.31 -7.35
CA VAL A 15 -2.22 15.72 -7.72
C VAL A 15 -1.65 15.86 -9.12
N LEU A 16 -2.55 15.97 -10.12
CA LEU A 16 -2.15 16.38 -11.47
C LEU A 16 -1.37 17.71 -11.37
N SER A 17 -0.30 17.86 -12.16
CA SER A 17 0.66 18.98 -12.09
C SER A 17 1.70 18.97 -10.95
N SER A 18 1.76 17.94 -10.09
CA SER A 18 2.82 17.86 -9.05
C SER A 18 4.21 17.44 -9.56
N GLY A 19 4.31 16.92 -10.80
CA GLY A 19 5.56 16.46 -11.40
C GLY A 19 6.16 15.19 -10.77
N THR A 20 5.60 14.68 -9.67
CA THR A 20 6.05 13.45 -9.02
C THR A 20 4.89 12.64 -8.48
N VAL A 21 4.97 11.32 -8.68
CA VAL A 21 4.01 10.34 -8.19
C VAL A 21 4.55 9.63 -6.93
N ALA A 22 5.77 10.01 -6.50
CA ALA A 22 6.51 9.38 -5.42
C ALA A 22 6.10 9.89 -4.03
N LEU A 23 6.36 9.07 -3.03
CA LEU A 23 6.24 9.44 -1.62
C LEU A 23 7.20 10.61 -1.27
N PRO A 24 6.76 11.63 -0.51
CA PRO A 24 7.65 12.65 0.02
C PRO A 24 8.82 12.04 0.82
N PRO A 25 10.03 12.63 0.78
CA PRO A 25 11.22 12.06 1.41
C PRO A 25 11.05 11.68 2.89
N ALA A 26 10.35 12.51 3.68
CA ALA A 26 10.08 12.23 5.08
C ALA A 26 9.21 10.98 5.29
N GLN A 27 8.23 10.73 4.41
CA GLN A 27 7.37 9.56 4.49
C GLN A 27 8.12 8.30 4.02
N ALA A 28 8.96 8.43 3.01
CA ALA A 28 9.85 7.35 2.58
C ALA A 28 10.83 6.95 3.70
N ALA A 29 11.45 7.92 4.38
CA ALA A 29 12.33 7.68 5.52
C ALA A 29 11.59 7.02 6.70
N PHE A 30 10.34 7.43 6.96
CA PHE A 30 9.49 6.79 7.97
C PHE A 30 9.22 5.31 7.64
N LEU A 31 8.83 5.00 6.39
CA LEU A 31 8.62 3.62 5.95
C LEU A 31 9.90 2.79 6.01
N GLN A 32 11.04 3.39 5.67
CA GLN A 32 12.34 2.74 5.79
C GLN A 32 12.67 2.43 7.26
N GLY A 33 12.45 3.38 8.17
CA GLY A 33 12.61 3.17 9.61
C GLY A 33 11.72 2.05 10.15
N LEU A 34 10.46 1.98 9.70
CA LEU A 34 9.55 0.89 10.05
C LEU A 34 10.04 -0.46 9.52
N SER A 35 10.54 -0.51 8.28
CA SER A 35 11.06 -1.75 7.68
C SER A 35 12.33 -2.27 8.38
N ALA A 36 13.09 -1.39 9.04
CA ALA A 36 14.26 -1.76 9.84
C ALA A 36 13.89 -2.33 11.22
N THR A 37 12.62 -2.26 11.62
CA THR A 37 12.14 -2.90 12.85
C THR A 37 11.85 -4.37 12.62
N ASN A 38 11.88 -5.18 13.69
CA ASN A 38 11.49 -6.60 13.63
C ASN A 38 9.96 -6.81 13.58
N ARG A 39 9.18 -5.78 13.23
CA ARG A 39 7.71 -5.83 13.23
C ARG A 39 7.19 -6.22 11.85
N ARG A 40 5.99 -6.82 11.83
CA ARG A 40 5.29 -7.14 10.59
C ARG A 40 4.62 -5.88 10.06
N VAL A 41 5.16 -5.30 8.99
CA VAL A 41 4.65 -4.06 8.40
C VAL A 41 3.91 -4.33 7.10
N ALA A 42 2.71 -3.76 6.96
CA ALA A 42 1.94 -3.75 5.72
C ALA A 42 1.58 -2.31 5.33
N LEU A 43 1.72 -1.98 4.05
CA LEU A 43 1.33 -0.70 3.47
C LEU A 43 0.04 -0.85 2.67
N VAL A 44 -0.92 0.02 2.93
CA VAL A 44 -2.19 0.09 2.18
C VAL A 44 -2.28 1.45 1.48
N SER A 45 -2.44 1.44 0.16
CA SER A 45 -2.68 2.64 -0.64
C SER A 45 -4.17 2.86 -0.88
N PHE A 46 -4.73 3.93 -0.31
CA PHE A 46 -6.10 4.40 -0.55
C PHE A 46 -6.11 5.55 -1.56
N GLY A 47 -5.55 5.30 -2.74
CA GLY A 47 -5.42 6.30 -3.79
C GLY A 47 -4.40 5.89 -4.83
N ASN A 48 -3.25 6.56 -4.81
CA ASN A 48 -2.19 6.37 -5.78
C ASN A 48 -1.51 4.99 -5.67
N PRO A 49 -1.63 4.08 -6.67
CA PRO A 49 -1.03 2.75 -6.61
C PRO A 49 0.51 2.77 -6.75
N TYR A 50 1.09 3.86 -7.26
CA TYR A 50 2.53 3.98 -7.54
C TYR A 50 3.39 4.17 -6.28
N ILE A 51 2.77 4.48 -5.14
CA ILE A 51 3.51 4.63 -3.88
C ILE A 51 4.19 3.34 -3.44
N GLY A 52 3.67 2.18 -3.87
CA GLY A 52 4.31 0.88 -3.63
C GLY A 52 5.70 0.78 -4.26
N ALA A 53 5.95 1.48 -5.38
CA ALA A 53 7.28 1.53 -6.00
C ALA A 53 8.28 2.35 -5.15
N SER A 54 7.80 3.33 -4.39
CA SER A 54 8.63 4.15 -3.49
C SER A 54 8.86 3.51 -2.11
N ALA A 55 8.25 2.36 -1.83
CA ALA A 55 8.36 1.64 -0.55
C ALA A 55 8.85 0.19 -0.74
N PRO A 56 9.95 -0.07 -1.48
CA PRO A 56 10.38 -1.43 -1.81
C PRO A 56 10.83 -2.27 -0.60
N ALA A 57 11.11 -1.63 0.53
CA ALA A 57 11.49 -2.30 1.77
C ALA A 57 10.31 -2.88 2.56
N ILE A 58 9.07 -2.49 2.22
CA ILE A 58 7.87 -3.01 2.88
C ILE A 58 7.45 -4.32 2.17
N PRO A 59 7.35 -5.45 2.89
CA PRO A 59 7.13 -6.76 2.27
C PRO A 59 5.68 -6.99 1.83
N ALA A 60 4.71 -6.29 2.43
CA ALA A 60 3.29 -6.44 2.14
C ALA A 60 2.70 -5.11 1.67
N TYR A 61 2.12 -5.11 0.47
CA TYR A 61 1.52 -3.93 -0.14
C TYR A 61 0.12 -4.24 -0.70
N ILE A 62 -0.84 -3.37 -0.41
CA ILE A 62 -2.23 -3.48 -0.85
C ILE A 62 -2.61 -2.19 -1.59
N CYS A 63 -3.09 -2.33 -2.83
CA CYS A 63 -3.73 -1.23 -3.57
C CYS A 63 -5.24 -1.27 -3.35
N ALA A 64 -5.76 -0.37 -2.50
CA ALA A 64 -7.19 -0.19 -2.30
C ALA A 64 -7.80 0.91 -3.20
N TYR A 65 -6.98 1.67 -3.93
CA TYR A 65 -7.33 2.65 -4.98
C TYR A 65 -8.12 3.89 -4.57
N ASP A 66 -8.97 3.83 -3.54
CA ASP A 66 -9.80 4.96 -3.12
C ASP A 66 -10.00 4.97 -1.60
N ASN A 67 -10.24 6.14 -1.01
CA ASN A 67 -10.42 6.32 0.42
C ASN A 67 -11.89 6.29 0.87
N ALA A 68 -12.83 5.92 0.01
CA ALA A 68 -14.22 5.73 0.40
C ALA A 68 -14.35 4.70 1.52
N LYS A 69 -15.28 4.95 2.44
CA LYS A 69 -15.52 4.12 3.63
C LYS A 69 -15.70 2.63 3.28
N ALA A 70 -16.46 2.34 2.22
CA ALA A 70 -16.70 0.97 1.76
C ALA A 70 -15.41 0.23 1.37
N LEU A 71 -14.43 0.93 0.76
CA LEU A 71 -13.15 0.31 0.37
C LEU A 71 -12.22 0.13 1.56
N GLN A 72 -12.25 1.04 2.54
CA GLN A 72 -11.53 0.87 3.81
C GLN A 72 -12.07 -0.35 4.58
N GLU A 73 -13.40 -0.48 4.67
CA GLU A 73 -14.06 -1.63 5.31
C GLU A 73 -13.74 -2.93 4.60
N ALA A 74 -13.89 -2.98 3.27
CA ALA A 74 -13.55 -4.16 2.48
C ALA A 74 -12.07 -4.57 2.63
N THR A 75 -11.15 -3.59 2.70
CA THR A 75 -9.72 -3.85 2.91
C THR A 75 -9.47 -4.43 4.30
N ALA A 76 -10.11 -3.89 5.33
CA ALA A 76 -10.02 -4.43 6.69
C ALA A 76 -10.59 -5.86 6.75
N GLU A 77 -11.75 -6.11 6.16
CA GLU A 77 -12.34 -7.45 6.08
C GLU A 77 -11.40 -8.47 5.42
N ALA A 78 -10.77 -8.08 4.31
CA ALA A 78 -9.82 -8.92 3.60
C ALA A 78 -8.53 -9.18 4.42
N LEU A 79 -8.02 -8.16 5.11
CA LEU A 79 -6.88 -8.30 6.03
C LEU A 79 -7.16 -9.27 7.18
N TYR A 80 -8.38 -9.29 7.70
CA TYR A 80 -8.85 -10.24 8.72
C TYR A 80 -9.28 -11.60 8.14
N GLY A 81 -9.17 -11.81 6.83
CA GLY A 81 -9.52 -13.07 6.17
C GLY A 81 -11.02 -13.35 6.06
N LYS A 82 -11.88 -12.34 6.26
CA LYS A 82 -13.33 -12.47 6.03
C LYS A 82 -13.66 -12.58 4.54
N THR A 83 -12.84 -11.97 3.70
CA THR A 83 -12.92 -12.04 2.24
C THR A 83 -11.52 -12.29 1.66
N SER A 84 -11.44 -12.91 0.48
CA SER A 84 -10.16 -13.12 -0.20
C SER A 84 -9.80 -11.93 -1.09
N PHE A 85 -8.50 -11.64 -1.21
CA PHE A 85 -8.02 -10.69 -2.21
C PHE A 85 -8.15 -11.30 -3.62
N LYS A 86 -8.91 -10.63 -4.49
CA LYS A 86 -9.13 -11.04 -5.89
C LYS A 86 -8.70 -9.98 -6.91
N GLY A 87 -8.25 -8.82 -6.42
CA GLY A 87 -7.86 -7.69 -7.25
C GLY A 87 -6.61 -7.99 -8.09
N LYS A 88 -6.57 -7.41 -9.29
CA LYS A 88 -5.40 -7.41 -10.17
C LYS A 88 -5.08 -5.97 -10.51
N LEU A 89 -3.79 -5.65 -10.64
CA LEU A 89 -3.36 -4.31 -10.99
C LEU A 89 -3.86 -3.96 -12.41
N PRO A 90 -4.65 -2.88 -12.60
CA PRO A 90 -5.06 -2.39 -13.91
C PRO A 90 -3.98 -1.51 -14.56
N VAL A 91 -2.82 -1.35 -13.91
CA VAL A 91 -1.67 -0.56 -14.34
C VAL A 91 -0.38 -1.27 -13.93
N THR A 92 0.74 -0.94 -14.58
CA THR A 92 2.07 -1.36 -14.11
C THR A 92 2.58 -0.37 -13.07
N VAL A 93 2.79 -0.83 -11.83
CA VAL A 93 3.28 -0.02 -10.70
C VAL A 93 4.81 -0.01 -10.64
N SER A 94 5.44 -1.16 -10.89
CA SER A 94 6.89 -1.33 -10.94
C SER A 94 7.26 -2.58 -11.73
N GLU A 95 8.55 -2.85 -11.93
CA GLU A 95 9.00 -4.10 -12.56
C GLU A 95 8.51 -5.37 -11.85
N LYS A 96 8.34 -5.33 -10.53
CA LYS A 96 7.83 -6.47 -9.75
C LYS A 96 6.31 -6.51 -9.68
N MET A 97 5.64 -5.41 -10.00
CA MET A 97 4.19 -5.21 -9.87
C MET A 97 3.62 -4.74 -11.21
N LYS A 98 3.58 -5.65 -12.18
CA LYS A 98 3.13 -5.39 -13.55
C LYS A 98 1.60 -5.42 -13.67
N PHE A 99 1.08 -4.83 -14.76
CA PHE A 99 -0.32 -4.96 -15.14
C PHE A 99 -0.79 -6.42 -15.09
N GLY A 100 -2.01 -6.64 -14.58
CA GLY A 100 -2.64 -7.94 -14.45
C GLY A 100 -2.16 -8.80 -13.27
N VAL A 101 -1.10 -8.38 -12.57
CA VAL A 101 -0.60 -9.08 -11.38
C VAL A 101 -1.54 -8.83 -10.20
N GLY A 102 -1.84 -9.89 -9.46
CA GLY A 102 -2.59 -9.86 -8.21
C GLY A 102 -2.23 -11.10 -7.39
N LEU A 103 -2.15 -10.95 -6.07
CA LEU A 103 -1.95 -12.06 -5.16
C LEU A 103 -3.30 -12.49 -4.59
N ALA A 104 -3.54 -13.79 -4.57
CA ALA A 104 -4.69 -14.38 -3.91
C ALA A 104 -4.28 -14.92 -2.55
N LYS A 105 -5.05 -14.57 -1.52
CA LYS A 105 -4.95 -15.16 -0.19
C LYS A 105 -6.35 -15.23 0.42
#